data_AF-A0A4U3F875-F1
#
_entry.id   AF-A0A4U3F875-F1
#
_cell.length_a   1.000
_cell.length_b   1.000
_cell.length_c   1.000
_cell.angle_alpha   90.00
_cell.angle_beta   90.00
_cell.angle_gamma   90.00
#
_symmetry.space_group_name_H-M   'P 1'
#
loop_
_entity.id
_entity.type
_entity.pdbx_description
1 polymer ?
#
loop_
_entity_poly.entity_id
_entity_poly.type
_entity_poly.pdbx_seq_one_letter_code
_entity_poly.pdbx_strand_id
1 'polypeptide(L)'
;MADWRNKMSEEAFNEIWTKYDCPEMLYGNKICYSFLKDLYERTSGHFNVDHFSLYNYDNLFEIELNGNYTHLIWKDFERCTAPEDYEEDVAIFGAHYIFSLCSIQMINFFDLNGHLYLLIMPSIADLKEVRKHLEITKLTSNQIYIEENLEDFFTIIRYQKEEKTYQCILHNLPFFSFLLQPKENHRDTLLSQKILMYTTLDYVGERLQKVKEKINMIQQSELDEIRSTGNTIRTILESSIKYYCIFYGYSLPEDHYGNNVLGKLKKHLKDDVIFENLQQKMINLANNFSHDTGSECDKKNLIILFDLAHVLYEKIQERMVQTDEEI
;
A
#
# COMPACT_ATOMS: atom_id res chain seq x y z
N MET A 1 -12.28 -37.10 7.42
CA MET A 1 -12.49 -35.88 6.63
C MET A 1 -11.55 -34.85 7.20
N ALA A 2 -10.44 -34.55 6.50
CA ALA A 2 -9.52 -33.52 6.94
C ALA A 2 -10.25 -32.16 6.96
N ASP A 3 -9.90 -31.35 7.95
CA ASP A 3 -10.68 -30.24 8.48
C ASP A 3 -10.64 -28.98 7.58
N TRP A 4 -11.20 -29.09 6.38
CA TRP A 4 -11.24 -28.01 5.39
C TRP A 4 -12.02 -26.79 5.90
N ARG A 5 -13.04 -27.02 6.76
CA ARG A 5 -13.82 -25.95 7.39
C ARG A 5 -12.92 -25.13 8.31
N ASN A 6 -12.13 -25.80 9.13
CA ASN A 6 -11.18 -25.13 10.01
C ASN A 6 -10.11 -24.37 9.22
N LYS A 7 -9.62 -24.90 8.09
CA LYS A 7 -8.65 -24.16 7.24
C LYS A 7 -9.19 -22.86 6.65
N MET A 8 -10.51 -22.76 6.47
CA MET A 8 -11.20 -21.59 5.91
C MET A 8 -11.77 -20.65 6.98
N SER A 9 -11.60 -21.01 8.26
CA SER A 9 -12.33 -20.42 9.38
C SER A 9 -11.74 -19.10 9.87
N GLU A 10 -12.58 -18.31 10.53
CA GLU A 10 -12.14 -17.15 11.34
C GLU A 10 -11.23 -17.60 12.50
N GLU A 11 -11.44 -18.81 13.04
CA GLU A 11 -10.62 -19.38 14.11
C GLU A 11 -9.16 -19.57 13.68
N ALA A 12 -8.91 -20.01 12.44
CA ALA A 12 -7.55 -20.15 11.92
C ALA A 12 -6.79 -18.82 11.86
N PHE A 13 -7.47 -17.72 11.55
CA PHE A 13 -6.89 -16.37 11.61
C PHE A 13 -6.59 -15.97 13.06
N ASN A 14 -7.55 -16.17 13.95
CA ASN A 14 -7.44 -15.81 15.37
C ASN A 14 -6.35 -16.61 16.11
N GLU A 15 -6.17 -17.89 15.80
CA GLU A 15 -5.08 -18.71 16.35
C GLU A 15 -3.70 -18.14 16.00
N ILE A 16 -3.51 -17.78 14.72
CA ILE A 16 -2.24 -17.20 14.26
C ILE A 16 -2.05 -15.79 14.82
N TRP A 17 -3.11 -14.99 14.89
CA TRP A 17 -3.03 -13.68 15.54
C TRP A 17 -2.64 -13.77 17.02
N THR A 18 -3.25 -14.72 17.75
CA THR A 18 -2.95 -14.99 19.16
C THR A 18 -1.53 -15.50 19.36
N LYS A 19 -1.00 -16.32 18.44
CA LYS A 19 0.40 -16.78 18.47
C LYS A 19 1.41 -15.62 18.46
N TYR A 20 1.02 -14.47 17.91
CA TYR A 20 1.84 -13.26 17.83
C TYR A 20 1.49 -12.22 18.91
N ASP A 21 0.76 -12.60 19.95
CA ASP A 21 0.28 -11.74 21.05
C ASP A 21 -0.74 -10.67 20.62
N CYS A 22 -1.57 -10.99 19.62
CA CYS A 22 -2.66 -10.15 19.12
C CYS A 22 -2.22 -8.69 18.82
N PRO A 23 -1.18 -8.47 17.99
CA PRO A 23 -0.68 -7.12 17.73
C PRO A 23 -1.71 -6.32 16.94
N GLU A 24 -1.79 -5.03 17.20
CA GLU A 24 -2.52 -4.07 16.34
C GLU A 24 -1.77 -3.88 15.01
N MET A 25 -0.44 -3.83 15.06
CA MET A 25 0.43 -3.67 13.89
C MET A 25 1.69 -4.53 13.99
N LEU A 26 2.12 -5.07 12.85
CA LEU A 26 3.45 -5.64 12.66
C LEU A 26 4.23 -4.81 11.65
N TYR A 27 5.52 -4.59 11.92
CA TYR A 27 6.39 -3.78 11.06
C TYR A 27 7.55 -4.59 10.50
N GLY A 28 7.91 -4.31 9.25
CA GLY A 28 9.08 -4.83 8.58
C GLY A 28 8.85 -6.15 7.83
N ASN A 29 9.38 -6.22 6.61
CA ASN A 29 9.07 -7.28 5.65
C ASN A 29 9.30 -8.71 6.18
N LYS A 30 10.40 -8.96 6.90
CA LYS A 30 10.71 -10.30 7.42
C LYS A 30 9.73 -10.78 8.49
N ILE A 31 9.33 -9.89 9.40
CA ILE A 31 8.39 -10.20 10.48
C ILE A 31 7.00 -10.42 9.88
N CYS A 32 6.58 -9.50 9.00
CA CYS A 32 5.30 -9.60 8.28
C CYS A 32 5.22 -10.89 7.44
N TYR A 33 6.29 -11.23 6.70
CA TYR A 33 6.36 -12.49 5.96
C TYR A 33 6.23 -13.71 6.88
N SER A 34 6.91 -13.70 8.03
CA SER A 34 6.84 -14.83 8.96
C SER A 34 5.41 -15.06 9.44
N PHE A 35 4.68 -13.97 9.75
CA PHE A 35 3.26 -14.03 10.08
C PHE A 35 2.43 -14.62 8.93
N LEU A 36 2.59 -14.09 7.71
CA LEU A 36 1.84 -14.56 6.54
C LEU A 36 2.16 -16.01 6.17
N LYS A 37 3.40 -16.44 6.39
CA LYS A 37 3.80 -17.82 6.18
C LYS A 37 3.12 -18.76 7.17
N ASP A 38 3.08 -18.40 8.44
CA ASP A 38 2.37 -19.18 9.47
C ASP A 38 0.86 -19.25 9.17
N LEU A 39 0.26 -18.14 8.73
CA LEU A 39 -1.12 -18.11 8.27
C LEU A 39 -1.35 -19.02 7.06
N TYR A 40 -0.47 -18.95 6.06
CA TYR A 40 -0.51 -19.82 4.89
C TYR A 40 -0.38 -21.30 5.27
N GLU A 41 0.56 -21.67 6.15
CA GLU A 41 0.74 -23.05 6.60
C GLU A 41 -0.51 -23.56 7.34
N ARG A 42 -1.14 -22.70 8.16
CA ARG A 42 -2.35 -23.03 8.92
C ARG A 42 -3.61 -23.19 8.06
N THR A 43 -3.75 -22.35 7.05
CA THR A 43 -4.93 -22.30 6.17
C THR A 43 -4.72 -23.10 4.88
N SER A 44 -3.48 -23.52 4.59
CA SER A 44 -3.05 -24.01 3.27
C SER A 44 -3.43 -23.04 2.14
N GLY A 45 -3.33 -21.73 2.39
CA GLY A 45 -3.67 -20.68 1.42
C GLY A 45 -5.17 -20.49 1.16
N HIS A 46 -6.05 -21.10 1.95
CA HIS A 46 -7.51 -20.97 1.80
C HIS A 46 -8.08 -19.71 2.47
N PHE A 47 -7.62 -18.55 2.03
CA PHE A 47 -8.15 -17.23 2.38
C PHE A 47 -8.24 -16.36 1.13
N ASN A 48 -9.04 -15.30 1.19
CA ASN A 48 -9.13 -14.35 0.10
C ASN A 48 -8.02 -13.30 0.22
N VAL A 49 -7.49 -12.85 -0.91
CA VAL A 49 -6.65 -11.65 -1.02
C VAL A 49 -7.41 -10.66 -1.88
N ASP A 50 -7.96 -9.64 -1.26
CA ASP A 50 -8.65 -8.58 -1.98
C ASP A 50 -7.69 -7.42 -2.21
N HIS A 51 -7.39 -7.14 -3.46
CA HIS A 51 -6.61 -5.94 -3.76
C HIS A 51 -7.51 -4.71 -3.71
N PHE A 52 -6.91 -3.53 -3.54
CA PHE A 52 -7.64 -2.28 -3.69
C PHE A 52 -8.26 -2.16 -5.10
N SER A 53 -7.65 -2.81 -6.09
CA SER A 53 -8.15 -2.94 -7.45
C SER A 53 -9.17 -4.07 -7.61
N LEU A 54 -9.56 -4.37 -8.85
CA LEU A 54 -10.43 -5.51 -9.17
C LEU A 54 -9.70 -6.86 -9.21
N TYR A 55 -8.39 -6.90 -9.01
CA TYR A 55 -7.68 -8.18 -8.84
C TYR A 55 -8.04 -8.75 -7.48
N ASN A 56 -8.59 -9.97 -7.43
CA ASN A 56 -8.87 -10.67 -6.18
C ASN A 56 -8.42 -12.11 -6.31
N TYR A 57 -7.72 -12.62 -5.30
CA TYR A 57 -7.29 -14.03 -5.26
C TYR A 57 -8.22 -14.78 -4.34
N ASP A 58 -8.86 -15.81 -4.89
CA ASP A 58 -9.72 -16.73 -4.16
C ASP A 58 -8.91 -17.68 -3.25
N ASN A 59 -7.69 -18.00 -3.61
CA ASN A 59 -6.77 -18.75 -2.76
C ASN A 59 -5.35 -18.34 -3.09
N LEU A 60 -4.43 -18.57 -2.17
CA LEU A 60 -3.01 -18.46 -2.44
C LEU A 60 -2.43 -19.84 -2.74
N PHE A 61 -1.70 -19.97 -3.85
CA PHE A 61 -1.01 -21.21 -4.17
C PHE A 61 0.24 -21.38 -3.31
N GLU A 62 1.02 -20.31 -3.15
CA GLU A 62 2.28 -20.34 -2.41
C GLU A 62 2.67 -18.94 -1.93
N ILE A 63 3.40 -18.86 -0.82
CA ILE A 63 4.04 -17.64 -0.34
C ILE A 63 5.53 -17.89 -0.14
N GLU A 64 6.36 -17.00 -0.69
CA GLU A 64 7.81 -17.08 -0.54
C GLU A 64 8.44 -15.71 -0.27
N LEU A 65 9.56 -15.72 0.44
CA LEU A 65 10.42 -14.55 0.64
C LEU A 65 11.70 -14.73 -0.15
N ASN A 66 11.89 -13.90 -1.17
CA ASN A 66 13.11 -13.88 -1.96
C ASN A 66 13.74 -12.48 -1.86
N GLY A 67 14.95 -12.42 -1.28
CA GLY A 67 15.63 -11.16 -1.00
C GLY A 67 14.79 -10.26 -0.09
N ASN A 68 14.40 -9.09 -0.60
CA ASN A 68 13.57 -8.11 0.11
C ASN A 68 12.10 -8.14 -0.31
N TYR A 69 11.69 -9.11 -1.14
CA TYR A 69 10.34 -9.16 -1.67
C TYR A 69 9.62 -10.42 -1.23
N THR A 70 8.40 -10.23 -0.75
CA THR A 70 7.41 -11.28 -0.52
C THR A 70 6.65 -11.50 -1.82
N HIS A 71 6.60 -12.76 -2.26
CA HIS A 71 5.82 -13.21 -3.40
C HIS A 71 4.58 -13.92 -2.89
N LEU A 72 3.42 -13.46 -3.35
CA LEU A 72 2.12 -14.06 -3.11
C LEU A 72 1.69 -14.70 -4.43
N ILE A 73 1.97 -15.99 -4.59
CA ILE A 73 1.71 -16.72 -5.83
C ILE A 73 0.25 -17.14 -5.85
N TRP A 74 -0.51 -16.63 -6.81
CA TRP A 74 -1.92 -16.98 -6.99
C TRP A 74 -2.07 -18.23 -7.84
N LYS A 75 -1.44 -18.24 -9.03
CA LYS A 75 -1.53 -19.35 -9.99
C LYS A 75 -0.15 -19.76 -10.47
N ASP A 76 0.08 -21.06 -10.46
CA ASP A 76 1.18 -21.75 -11.12
C ASP A 76 0.54 -22.89 -11.93
N PHE A 77 0.22 -22.62 -13.19
CA PHE A 77 -0.59 -23.55 -13.97
C PHE A 77 0.15 -24.87 -14.23
N GLU A 78 1.48 -24.88 -14.21
CA GLU A 78 2.25 -26.12 -14.39
C GLU A 78 2.09 -27.08 -13.22
N ARG A 79 2.03 -26.54 -11.99
CA ARG A 79 1.88 -27.34 -10.78
C ARG A 79 0.42 -27.58 -10.39
N CYS A 80 -0.49 -26.71 -10.81
CA CYS A 80 -1.89 -26.72 -10.34
C CYS A 80 -2.89 -27.36 -11.30
N THR A 81 -2.56 -27.47 -12.59
CA THR A 81 -3.55 -27.78 -13.62
C THR A 81 -3.34 -29.17 -14.18
N ALA A 82 -4.43 -29.86 -14.48
CA ALA A 82 -4.34 -31.10 -15.24
C ALA A 82 -3.73 -30.79 -16.62
N PRO A 83 -2.86 -31.66 -17.18
CA PRO A 83 -2.22 -31.40 -18.48
C PRO A 83 -3.20 -31.14 -19.63
N GLU A 84 -4.44 -31.62 -19.51
CA GLU A 84 -5.50 -31.44 -20.51
C GLU A 84 -6.12 -30.04 -20.52
N ASP A 85 -6.17 -29.35 -19.38
CA ASP A 85 -6.78 -28.02 -19.23
C ASP A 85 -5.73 -26.88 -19.26
N TYR A 86 -4.44 -27.23 -19.17
CA TYR A 86 -3.33 -26.28 -19.04
C TYR A 86 -3.29 -25.19 -20.12
N GLU A 87 -3.42 -25.58 -21.39
CA GLU A 87 -3.38 -24.61 -22.50
C GLU A 87 -4.62 -23.70 -22.52
N GLU A 88 -5.78 -24.21 -22.10
CA GLU A 88 -7.01 -23.42 -22.01
C GLU A 88 -6.90 -22.39 -20.88
N ASP A 89 -6.45 -22.79 -19.70
CA ASP A 89 -6.23 -21.89 -18.57
C ASP A 89 -5.19 -20.82 -18.91
N VAL A 90 -4.05 -21.19 -19.49
CA VAL A 90 -3.04 -20.22 -19.93
C VAL A 90 -3.60 -19.25 -20.97
N ALA A 91 -4.47 -19.72 -21.88
CA ALA A 91 -5.13 -18.85 -22.86
C ALA A 91 -6.13 -17.87 -22.21
N ILE A 92 -6.89 -18.31 -21.19
CA ILE A 92 -7.85 -17.48 -20.46
C ILE A 92 -7.13 -16.38 -19.68
N PHE A 93 -6.09 -16.76 -18.93
CA PHE A 93 -5.40 -15.83 -18.02
C PHE A 93 -4.25 -15.07 -18.70
N GLY A 94 -3.79 -15.53 -19.86
CA GLY A 94 -2.70 -14.93 -20.62
C GLY A 94 -1.32 -15.05 -19.97
N ALA A 95 -1.17 -15.90 -18.95
CA ALA A 95 0.07 -16.12 -18.22
C ALA A 95 0.12 -17.53 -17.64
N HIS A 96 1.33 -18.08 -17.52
CA HIS A 96 1.60 -19.37 -16.90
C HIS A 96 1.75 -19.26 -15.38
N TYR A 97 2.23 -18.09 -14.91
CA TYR A 97 2.42 -17.78 -13.50
C TYR A 97 1.85 -16.41 -13.20
N ILE A 98 1.04 -16.31 -12.15
CA ILE A 98 0.46 -15.05 -11.69
C ILE A 98 0.75 -14.89 -10.21
N PHE A 99 1.39 -13.79 -9.86
CA PHE A 99 1.77 -13.51 -8.47
C PHE A 99 1.76 -12.02 -8.16
N SER A 100 1.50 -11.71 -6.90
CA SER A 100 1.72 -10.38 -6.34
C SER A 100 3.12 -10.28 -5.74
N LEU A 101 3.79 -9.16 -5.97
CA LEU A 101 5.14 -8.89 -5.48
C LEU A 101 5.14 -7.62 -4.62
N CYS A 102 5.70 -7.69 -3.42
CA CYS A 102 5.82 -6.50 -2.57
C CYS A 102 6.94 -6.61 -1.54
N SER A 103 7.47 -5.47 -1.10
CA SER A 103 8.26 -5.39 0.14
C SER A 103 7.33 -4.88 1.24
N ILE A 104 6.94 -5.72 2.20
CA ILE A 104 5.93 -5.35 3.18
C ILE A 104 6.52 -4.37 4.19
N GLN A 105 5.93 -3.18 4.29
CA GLN A 105 6.28 -2.21 5.33
C GLN A 105 5.62 -2.57 6.65
N MET A 106 4.32 -2.88 6.61
CA MET A 106 3.55 -3.27 7.79
C MET A 106 2.30 -4.07 7.44
N ILE A 107 1.80 -4.79 8.45
CA ILE A 107 0.46 -5.38 8.48
C ILE A 107 -0.32 -4.70 9.60
N ASN A 108 -1.50 -4.18 9.28
CA ASN A 108 -2.47 -3.70 10.27
C ASN A 108 -3.55 -4.76 10.50
N PHE A 109 -3.87 -5.00 11.76
CA PHE A 109 -4.86 -5.99 12.19
C PHE A 109 -6.13 -5.26 12.55
N PHE A 110 -7.21 -5.54 11.83
CA PHE A 110 -8.50 -4.90 12.04
C PHE A 110 -9.54 -5.96 12.38
N ASP A 111 -9.97 -6.01 13.64
CA ASP A 111 -11.03 -6.92 14.09
C ASP A 111 -12.38 -6.21 14.08
N LEU A 112 -13.31 -6.72 13.26
CA LEU A 112 -14.69 -6.25 13.23
C LEU A 112 -15.63 -7.34 13.75
N ASN A 113 -15.94 -7.28 15.05
CA ASN A 113 -16.84 -8.20 15.73
C ASN A 113 -16.43 -9.69 15.62
N GLY A 114 -15.14 -9.99 15.73
CA GLY A 114 -14.58 -11.33 15.65
C GLY A 114 -14.07 -11.74 14.27
N HIS A 115 -14.31 -10.92 13.25
CA HIS A 115 -13.77 -11.11 11.90
C HIS A 115 -12.48 -10.31 11.74
N LEU A 116 -11.36 -11.02 11.72
CA LEU A 116 -10.02 -10.43 11.63
C LEU A 116 -9.60 -10.20 10.17
N TYR A 117 -9.43 -8.94 9.80
CA TYR A 117 -8.83 -8.51 8.55
C TYR A 117 -7.34 -8.20 8.74
N LEU A 118 -6.55 -8.53 7.73
CA LEU A 118 -5.12 -8.23 7.67
C LEU A 118 -4.85 -7.27 6.52
N LEU A 119 -4.54 -6.02 6.81
CA LEU A 119 -4.30 -5.01 5.81
C LEU A 119 -2.81 -4.83 5.58
N ILE A 120 -2.38 -4.91 4.32
CA ILE A 120 -0.96 -4.93 3.97
C ILE A 120 -0.58 -3.61 3.31
N MET A 121 0.37 -2.91 3.92
CA MET A 121 1.00 -1.73 3.35
C MET A 121 2.39 -2.10 2.83
N PRO A 122 2.63 -1.98 1.51
CA PRO A 122 3.94 -2.20 0.94
C PRO A 122 4.81 -0.95 1.03
N SER A 123 6.11 -1.16 0.87
CA SER A 123 7.09 -0.10 0.66
C SER A 123 7.12 0.28 -0.82
N ILE A 124 7.52 1.53 -1.11
CA ILE A 124 7.82 1.94 -2.48
C ILE A 124 8.96 1.09 -3.03
N ALA A 125 8.75 0.49 -4.20
CA ALA A 125 9.75 -0.32 -4.88
C ALA A 125 10.34 0.43 -6.08
N ASP A 126 11.67 0.39 -6.22
CA ASP A 126 12.36 0.88 -7.42
C ASP A 126 12.22 -0.17 -8.53
N LEU A 127 11.60 0.22 -9.65
CA LEU A 127 11.38 -0.66 -10.80
C LEU A 127 12.68 -1.25 -11.36
N LYS A 128 13.81 -0.55 -11.26
CA LYS A 128 15.13 -1.06 -11.67
C LYS A 128 15.57 -2.21 -10.78
N GLU A 129 15.39 -2.09 -9.46
CA GLU A 129 15.70 -3.16 -8.52
C GLU A 129 14.71 -4.32 -8.65
N VAL A 130 13.43 -4.06 -8.91
CA VAL A 130 12.44 -5.11 -9.21
C VAL A 130 12.81 -5.88 -10.48
N ARG A 131 13.20 -5.20 -11.55
CA ARG A 131 13.66 -5.85 -12.80
C ARG A 131 14.89 -6.73 -12.57
N LYS A 132 15.80 -6.31 -11.68
CA LYS A 132 16.96 -7.11 -11.29
C LYS A 132 16.55 -8.32 -10.45
N HIS A 133 15.64 -8.14 -9.50
CA HIS A 133 15.08 -9.19 -8.66
C HIS A 133 14.39 -10.29 -9.49
N LEU A 134 13.59 -9.89 -10.48
CA LEU A 134 12.91 -10.80 -11.41
C LEU A 134 13.83 -11.35 -12.51
N GLU A 135 15.11 -10.96 -12.52
CA GLU A 135 16.12 -11.35 -13.52
C GLU A 135 15.77 -10.98 -14.96
N ILE A 136 14.95 -9.95 -15.16
CA ILE A 136 14.44 -9.53 -16.49
C ILE A 136 15.24 -8.38 -17.11
N THR A 137 16.32 -7.92 -16.47
CA THR A 137 17.13 -6.78 -16.96
C THR A 137 17.71 -6.95 -18.37
N LYS A 138 17.88 -8.20 -18.84
CA LYS A 138 18.44 -8.52 -20.16
C LYS A 138 17.38 -8.79 -21.23
N LEU A 139 16.10 -8.86 -20.87
CA LEU A 139 15.04 -9.11 -21.84
C LEU A 139 14.82 -7.87 -22.71
N THR A 140 14.42 -8.09 -23.96
CA THR A 140 14.15 -7.03 -24.92
C THR A 140 12.77 -6.40 -24.69
N SER A 141 12.51 -5.23 -25.27
CA SER A 141 11.23 -4.52 -25.17
C SER A 141 10.03 -5.34 -25.66
N ASN A 142 10.24 -6.31 -26.55
CA ASN A 142 9.17 -7.17 -27.08
C ASN A 142 8.85 -8.34 -26.13
N GLN A 143 9.66 -8.55 -25.09
CA GLN A 143 9.53 -9.64 -24.12
C GLN A 143 9.06 -9.16 -22.75
N ILE A 144 8.98 -7.85 -22.53
CA ILE A 144 8.48 -7.26 -21.28
C ILE A 144 7.46 -6.18 -21.62
N TYR A 145 6.31 -6.27 -20.97
CA TYR A 145 5.31 -5.22 -20.91
C TYR A 145 5.19 -4.72 -19.46
N ILE A 146 5.25 -3.40 -19.27
CA ILE A 146 5.09 -2.76 -17.97
C ILE A 146 4.05 -1.66 -18.08
N GLU A 147 3.08 -1.67 -17.18
CA GLU A 147 1.98 -0.71 -17.10
C GLU A 147 1.80 -0.28 -15.64
N GLU A 148 2.00 1.01 -15.37
CA GLU A 148 1.74 1.60 -14.06
C GLU A 148 0.25 1.95 -13.95
N ASN A 149 -0.49 1.24 -13.10
CA ASN A 149 -1.92 1.44 -12.87
C ASN A 149 -2.11 2.13 -11.51
N LEU A 150 -1.80 3.43 -11.48
CA LEU A 150 -1.79 4.21 -10.24
C LEU A 150 -3.17 4.25 -9.57
N GLU A 151 -4.24 4.33 -10.36
CA GLU A 151 -5.65 4.32 -9.90
C GLU A 151 -5.99 3.08 -9.06
N ASP A 152 -5.30 1.98 -9.33
CA ASP A 152 -5.50 0.66 -8.73
C ASP A 152 -4.40 0.27 -7.73
N PHE A 153 -3.49 1.20 -7.42
CA PHE A 153 -2.35 1.01 -6.52
C PHE A 153 -1.35 -0.11 -6.88
N PHE A 154 -1.22 -0.47 -8.16
CA PHE A 154 -0.23 -1.46 -8.58
C PHE A 154 0.45 -1.14 -9.92
N THR A 155 1.51 -1.87 -10.22
CA THR A 155 2.14 -1.91 -11.56
C THR A 155 2.07 -3.34 -12.10
N ILE A 156 1.56 -3.54 -13.32
CA ILE A 156 1.63 -4.83 -13.99
C ILE A 156 2.98 -4.94 -14.68
N ILE A 157 3.66 -6.06 -14.46
CA ILE A 157 4.85 -6.46 -15.21
C ILE A 157 4.56 -7.83 -15.83
N ARG A 158 4.30 -7.87 -17.14
CA ARG A 158 4.26 -9.12 -17.90
C ARG A 158 5.58 -9.35 -18.60
N TYR A 159 6.10 -10.57 -18.53
CA TYR A 159 7.34 -10.90 -19.22
C TYR A 159 7.40 -12.37 -19.66
N GLN A 160 8.20 -12.64 -20.70
CA GLN A 160 8.47 -13.98 -21.17
C GLN A 160 9.89 -14.42 -20.81
N LYS A 161 10.03 -15.56 -20.13
CA LYS A 161 11.31 -16.20 -19.75
C LYS A 161 11.17 -17.70 -19.93
N GLU A 162 12.15 -18.34 -20.60
CA GLU A 162 12.18 -19.80 -20.78
C GLU A 162 10.88 -20.35 -21.39
N GLU A 163 10.41 -19.71 -22.48
CA GLU A 163 9.16 -20.03 -23.19
C GLU A 163 7.86 -19.82 -22.38
N LYS A 164 7.96 -19.41 -21.11
CA LYS A 164 6.83 -19.15 -20.22
C LYS A 164 6.54 -17.66 -20.08
N THR A 165 5.28 -17.36 -19.84
CA THR A 165 4.76 -16.00 -19.58
C THR A 165 4.44 -15.84 -18.11
N TYR A 166 4.94 -14.76 -17.51
CA TYR A 166 4.74 -14.42 -16.11
C TYR A 166 3.95 -13.10 -16.02
N GLN A 167 3.02 -13.01 -15.09
CA GLN A 167 2.33 -11.78 -14.72
C GLN A 167 2.58 -11.46 -13.25
N CYS A 168 3.38 -10.42 -13.03
CA CYS A 168 3.65 -9.87 -11.71
C CYS A 168 2.74 -8.65 -11.47
N ILE A 169 1.96 -8.69 -10.39
CA ILE A 169 1.24 -7.55 -9.84
C ILE A 169 2.13 -6.93 -8.76
N LEU A 170 2.84 -5.87 -9.11
CA LEU A 170 3.76 -5.18 -8.20
C LEU A 170 3.00 -4.16 -7.36
N HIS A 171 2.94 -4.37 -6.04
CA HIS A 171 2.42 -3.38 -5.10
C HIS A 171 3.56 -2.48 -4.61
N ASN A 172 3.62 -1.26 -5.14
CA ASN A 172 4.75 -0.34 -4.97
C ASN A 172 4.36 1.05 -4.44
N LEU A 173 3.17 1.20 -3.87
CA LEU A 173 2.72 2.46 -3.27
C LEU A 173 2.60 2.32 -1.75
N PRO A 174 2.91 3.38 -0.98
CA PRO A 174 3.00 3.31 0.48
C PRO A 174 1.62 3.48 1.15
N PHE A 175 0.61 2.76 0.66
CA PHE A 175 -0.77 2.76 1.16
C PHE A 175 -1.19 1.33 1.46
N PHE A 176 -2.23 1.13 2.27
CA PHE A 176 -2.80 -0.22 2.39
C PHE A 176 -3.41 -0.59 1.03
N SER A 177 -2.80 -1.55 0.33
CA SER A 177 -3.12 -1.84 -1.08
C SER A 177 -3.78 -3.19 -1.29
N PHE A 178 -3.77 -4.07 -0.29
CA PHE A 178 -4.55 -5.31 -0.30
C PHE A 178 -4.81 -5.83 1.11
N LEU A 179 -5.88 -6.60 1.24
CA LEU A 179 -6.43 -7.11 2.48
C LEU A 179 -6.59 -8.62 2.38
N LEU A 180 -6.21 -9.34 3.44
CA LEU A 180 -6.49 -10.76 3.59
C LEU A 180 -7.66 -10.95 4.56
N GLN A 181 -8.59 -11.82 4.19
CA GLN A 181 -9.73 -12.18 5.03
C GLN A 181 -10.00 -13.69 4.99
N PRO A 182 -10.50 -14.29 6.09
CA PRO A 182 -10.95 -15.68 6.07
C PRO A 182 -12.11 -15.85 5.08
N LYS A 183 -12.29 -17.07 4.60
CA LYS A 183 -13.40 -17.39 3.67
C LYS A 183 -14.74 -17.50 4.39
N GLU A 184 -14.71 -17.95 5.64
CA GLU A 184 -15.85 -17.93 6.55
C GLU A 184 -16.32 -16.48 6.76
N ASN A 185 -17.61 -16.24 6.56
CA ASN A 185 -18.26 -14.93 6.67
C ASN A 185 -17.57 -13.79 5.89
N HIS A 186 -16.83 -14.13 4.81
CA HIS A 186 -16.13 -13.14 4.01
C HIS A 186 -17.08 -12.06 3.50
N ARG A 187 -16.53 -10.86 3.38
CA ARG A 187 -17.23 -9.69 2.85
C ARG A 187 -16.86 -9.47 1.40
N ASP A 188 -17.69 -8.72 0.71
CA ASP A 188 -17.42 -8.34 -0.67
C ASP A 188 -16.21 -7.40 -0.79
N THR A 189 -15.66 -7.33 -1.99
CA THR A 189 -14.50 -6.50 -2.32
C THR A 189 -14.76 -5.00 -2.09
N LEU A 190 -16.00 -4.52 -2.22
CA LEU A 190 -16.30 -3.11 -2.01
C LEU A 190 -16.09 -2.74 -0.54
N LEU A 191 -16.52 -3.60 0.40
CA LEU A 191 -16.22 -3.40 1.81
C LEU A 191 -14.71 -3.51 2.08
N SER A 192 -13.99 -4.45 1.47
CA SER A 192 -12.53 -4.54 1.60
C SER A 192 -11.83 -3.25 1.15
N GLN A 193 -12.26 -2.65 0.03
CA GLN A 193 -11.76 -1.35 -0.45
C GLN A 193 -12.04 -0.22 0.55
N LYS A 194 -13.25 -0.17 1.13
CA LYS A 194 -13.59 0.82 2.18
C LYS A 194 -12.72 0.65 3.42
N ILE A 195 -12.48 -0.58 3.89
CA ILE A 195 -11.62 -0.86 5.04
C ILE A 195 -10.18 -0.41 4.76
N LEU A 196 -9.62 -0.77 3.59
CA LEU A 196 -8.30 -0.32 3.14
C LEU A 196 -8.21 1.22 3.10
N MET A 197 -9.28 1.86 2.66
CA MET A 197 -9.37 3.31 2.56
C MET A 197 -9.32 3.99 3.93
N TYR A 198 -10.27 3.67 4.80
CA TYR A 198 -10.37 4.30 6.12
C TYR A 198 -9.13 4.03 6.96
N THR A 199 -8.59 2.81 6.89
CA THR A 199 -7.34 2.47 7.60
C THR A 199 -6.15 3.28 7.09
N THR A 200 -6.09 3.59 5.79
CA THR A 200 -5.04 4.47 5.24
C THR A 200 -5.18 5.90 5.79
N LEU A 201 -6.41 6.42 5.91
CA LEU A 201 -6.66 7.74 6.49
C LEU A 201 -6.36 7.79 7.99
N ASP A 202 -6.75 6.76 8.74
CA ASP A 202 -6.46 6.66 10.18
C ASP A 202 -4.96 6.62 10.43
N TYR A 203 -4.21 5.88 9.61
CA TYR A 203 -2.75 5.85 9.67
C TYR A 203 -2.12 7.23 9.39
N VAL A 204 -2.68 8.03 8.46
CA VAL A 204 -2.25 9.42 8.26
C VAL A 204 -2.48 10.26 9.51
N GLY A 205 -3.67 10.14 10.12
CA GLY A 205 -4.04 10.82 11.36
C GLY A 205 -3.10 10.48 12.52
N GLU A 206 -2.80 9.19 12.72
CA GLU A 206 -1.83 8.74 13.73
C GLU A 206 -0.44 9.34 13.52
N ARG A 207 0.02 9.41 12.26
CA ARG A 207 1.32 10.01 11.95
C ARG A 207 1.34 11.49 12.30
N LEU A 208 0.27 12.22 12.02
CA LEU A 208 0.14 13.62 12.43
C LEU A 208 0.11 13.77 13.95
N GLN A 209 -0.60 12.89 14.66
CA GLN A 209 -0.64 12.91 16.13
C GLN A 209 0.75 12.66 16.74
N LYS A 210 1.50 11.66 16.24
CA LYS A 210 2.90 11.42 16.65
C LYS A 210 3.80 12.63 16.40
N VAL A 211 3.61 13.32 15.26
CA VAL A 211 4.32 14.57 14.97
C VAL A 211 3.95 15.68 15.95
N LYS A 212 2.66 15.83 16.29
CA LYS A 212 2.19 16.83 17.26
C LYS A 212 2.84 16.64 18.63
N GLU A 213 2.88 15.41 19.10
CA GLU A 213 3.55 15.03 20.35
C GLU A 213 5.04 15.39 20.30
N LYS A 214 5.71 15.08 19.18
CA LYS A 214 7.11 15.44 18.96
C LYS A 214 7.33 16.95 18.98
N ILE A 215 6.50 17.74 18.30
CA ILE A 215 6.58 19.21 18.29
C ILE A 215 6.48 19.78 19.72
N ASN A 216 5.61 19.22 20.56
CA ASN A 216 5.45 19.67 21.94
C ASN A 216 6.71 19.45 22.79
N MET A 217 7.46 18.39 22.51
CA MET A 217 8.69 18.05 23.25
C MET A 217 9.93 18.82 22.76
N ILE A 218 10.01 19.12 21.45
CA ILE A 218 11.15 19.81 20.83
C ILE A 218 11.35 21.21 21.43
N GLN A 219 12.58 21.54 21.83
CA GLN A 219 12.99 22.87 22.28
C GLN A 219 13.35 23.76 21.09
N GLN A 220 13.20 25.09 21.27
CA GLN A 220 13.50 26.08 20.22
C GLN A 220 14.94 25.98 19.69
N SER A 221 15.88 25.53 20.52
CA SER A 221 17.29 25.38 20.16
C SER A 221 17.61 24.12 19.37
N GLU A 222 16.70 23.16 19.26
CA GLU A 222 16.93 21.85 18.62
C GLU A 222 16.64 21.92 17.11
N LEU A 223 17.46 22.69 16.38
CA LEU A 223 17.24 23.00 14.97
C LEU A 223 17.20 21.76 14.05
N ASP A 224 18.03 20.75 14.31
CA ASP A 224 18.04 19.52 13.52
C ASP A 224 16.75 18.71 13.69
N GLU A 225 16.21 18.65 14.92
CA GLU A 225 14.93 18.00 15.19
C GLU A 225 13.76 18.77 14.60
N ILE A 226 13.81 20.11 14.65
CA ILE A 226 12.83 20.99 13.98
C ILE A 226 12.81 20.70 12.48
N ARG A 227 13.99 20.64 11.84
CA ARG A 227 14.14 20.34 10.40
C ARG A 227 13.61 18.96 10.05
N SER A 228 14.05 17.92 10.75
CA SER A 228 13.63 16.54 10.55
C SER A 228 12.10 16.37 10.71
N THR A 229 11.52 17.03 11.70
CA THR A 229 10.07 17.00 11.95
C THR A 229 9.30 17.74 10.86
N GLY A 230 9.79 18.89 10.40
CA GLY A 230 9.20 19.63 9.27
C GLY A 230 9.22 18.82 7.96
N ASN A 231 10.32 18.12 7.69
CA ASN A 231 10.40 17.22 6.53
C ASN A 231 9.38 16.06 6.65
N THR A 232 9.20 15.52 7.86
CA THR A 232 8.19 14.48 8.13
C THR A 232 6.77 14.98 7.83
N ILE A 233 6.42 16.20 8.26
CA ILE A 233 5.11 16.80 7.96
C ILE A 233 4.92 16.94 6.45
N ARG A 234 5.95 17.44 5.73
CA ARG A 234 5.90 17.54 4.27
C ARG A 234 5.63 16.19 3.62
N THR A 235 6.31 15.13 4.04
CA THR A 235 6.10 13.79 3.50
C THR A 235 4.68 13.28 3.76
N ILE A 236 4.13 13.50 4.96
CA ILE A 236 2.74 13.17 5.28
C ILE A 236 1.79 13.93 4.36
N LEU A 237 2.00 15.23 4.21
CA LEU A 237 1.16 16.08 3.36
C LEU A 237 1.19 15.62 1.89
N GLU A 238 2.39 15.38 1.34
CA GLU A 238 2.54 14.88 -0.04
C GLU A 238 1.86 13.52 -0.24
N SER A 239 2.02 12.57 0.69
CA SER A 239 1.37 11.26 0.55
C SER A 239 -0.15 11.36 0.65
N SER A 240 -0.67 12.21 1.56
CA SER A 240 -2.11 12.41 1.75
C SER A 240 -2.77 13.01 0.51
N ILE A 241 -2.13 14.00 -0.13
CA ILE A 241 -2.63 14.60 -1.36
C ILE A 241 -2.59 13.61 -2.53
N LYS A 242 -1.50 12.83 -2.65
CA LYS A 242 -1.42 11.77 -3.68
C LYS A 242 -2.50 10.72 -3.49
N TYR A 243 -2.71 10.28 -2.25
CA TYR A 243 -3.74 9.34 -1.89
C TYR A 243 -5.14 9.86 -2.29
N TYR A 244 -5.42 11.12 -1.95
CA TYR A 244 -6.65 11.81 -2.35
C TYR A 244 -6.83 11.84 -3.87
N CYS A 245 -5.78 12.21 -4.64
CA CYS A 245 -5.84 12.19 -6.10
C CYS A 245 -6.26 10.80 -6.61
N ILE A 246 -5.56 9.78 -6.15
CA ILE A 246 -5.77 8.42 -6.64
C ILE A 246 -7.17 7.92 -6.28
N PHE A 247 -7.63 8.16 -5.05
CA PHE A 247 -8.94 7.73 -4.59
C PHE A 247 -10.09 8.31 -5.42
N TYR A 248 -10.00 9.59 -5.81
CA TYR A 248 -11.01 10.24 -6.65
C TYR A 248 -10.80 10.02 -8.15
N GLY A 249 -9.90 9.12 -8.55
CA GLY A 249 -9.58 8.87 -9.96
C GLY A 249 -8.95 10.08 -10.67
N TYR A 250 -8.32 10.99 -9.92
CA TYR A 250 -7.51 12.04 -10.49
C TYR A 250 -6.14 11.48 -10.87
N SER A 251 -5.73 11.72 -12.11
CA SER A 251 -4.39 11.36 -12.55
C SER A 251 -3.33 12.11 -11.73
N LEU A 252 -2.21 11.45 -11.43
CA LEU A 252 -1.09 12.18 -10.86
C LEU A 252 -0.43 13.08 -11.94
N PRO A 253 0.09 14.25 -11.57
CA PRO A 253 0.75 15.16 -12.52
C PRO A 253 1.92 14.56 -13.30
N GLU A 254 2.56 13.53 -12.77
CA GLU A 254 3.72 12.83 -13.34
C GLU A 254 3.51 11.33 -13.24
N ASP A 255 4.02 10.59 -14.24
CA ASP A 255 3.90 9.14 -14.35
C ASP A 255 4.41 8.43 -13.09
N HIS A 256 5.59 8.81 -12.60
CA HIS A 256 6.16 8.17 -11.41
C HIS A 256 5.67 8.80 -10.11
N TYR A 257 5.11 7.98 -9.21
CA TYR A 257 4.62 8.38 -7.88
C TYR A 257 5.59 9.29 -7.10
N GLY A 258 6.89 8.96 -7.08
CA GLY A 258 7.93 9.72 -6.37
C GLY A 258 8.12 11.16 -6.88
N ASN A 259 7.84 11.43 -8.16
CA ASN A 259 8.08 12.72 -8.80
C ASN A 259 6.97 13.75 -8.56
N ASN A 260 5.87 13.32 -7.95
CA ASN A 260 4.69 14.13 -7.66
C ASN A 260 4.88 14.96 -6.37
N VAL A 261 5.70 16.01 -6.42
CA VAL A 261 5.97 16.90 -5.27
C VAL A 261 4.85 17.94 -5.03
N LEU A 262 4.79 18.54 -3.83
CA LEU A 262 3.73 19.51 -3.44
C LEU A 262 3.41 20.58 -4.49
N GLY A 263 4.45 21.17 -5.10
CA GLY A 263 4.28 22.21 -6.12
C GLY A 263 3.48 21.76 -7.34
N LYS A 264 3.72 20.53 -7.80
CA LYS A 264 3.02 19.93 -8.95
C LYS A 264 1.60 19.53 -8.58
N LEU A 265 1.44 18.89 -7.42
CA LEU A 265 0.14 18.49 -6.87
C LEU A 265 -0.80 19.68 -6.72
N LYS A 266 -0.32 20.79 -6.14
CA LYS A 266 -1.10 22.02 -5.98
C LYS A 266 -1.55 22.61 -7.32
N LYS A 267 -0.69 22.58 -8.34
CA LYS A 267 -1.04 23.09 -9.67
C LYS A 267 -2.12 22.20 -10.33
N HIS A 268 -2.03 20.90 -10.11
CA HIS A 268 -2.99 19.92 -10.63
C HIS A 268 -4.36 20.08 -9.95
N LEU A 269 -4.39 20.32 -8.64
CA LEU A 269 -5.61 20.47 -7.82
C LEU A 269 -6.07 21.93 -7.65
N LYS A 270 -5.67 22.84 -8.55
CA LYS A 270 -5.89 24.28 -8.39
C LYS A 270 -7.36 24.70 -8.29
N ASP A 271 -8.26 23.92 -8.86
CA ASP A 271 -9.71 24.20 -8.95
C ASP A 271 -10.50 23.44 -7.87
N ASP A 272 -9.82 22.66 -7.02
CA ASP A 272 -10.45 21.91 -5.92
C ASP A 272 -10.42 22.73 -4.62
N VAL A 273 -11.63 23.04 -4.11
CA VAL A 273 -11.87 23.88 -2.92
C VAL A 273 -11.15 23.37 -1.66
N ILE A 274 -10.86 22.07 -1.56
CA ILE A 274 -10.12 21.51 -0.43
C ILE A 274 -8.73 22.16 -0.30
N PHE A 275 -8.08 22.41 -1.44
CA PHE A 275 -6.68 22.81 -1.50
C PHE A 275 -6.48 24.33 -1.62
N GLU A 276 -7.54 25.14 -1.47
CA GLU A 276 -7.42 26.61 -1.48
C GLU A 276 -6.42 27.15 -0.43
N ASN A 277 -6.31 26.46 0.71
CA ASN A 277 -5.38 26.80 1.79
C ASN A 277 -3.93 26.43 1.47
N LEU A 278 -3.67 25.59 0.45
CA LEU A 278 -2.34 25.20 0.02
C LEU A 278 -1.68 26.30 -0.82
N GLN A 279 -1.41 27.45 -0.20
CA GLN A 279 -0.85 28.62 -0.86
C GLN A 279 0.64 28.43 -1.19
N GLN A 280 1.15 29.19 -2.17
CA GLN A 280 2.57 29.08 -2.59
C GLN A 280 3.56 29.32 -1.43
N LYS A 281 3.21 30.25 -0.53
CA LYS A 281 3.99 30.52 0.70
C LYS A 281 4.19 29.27 1.57
N MET A 282 3.19 28.39 1.62
CA MET A 282 3.22 27.16 2.41
C MET A 282 4.07 26.08 1.75
N ILE A 283 4.04 26.01 0.42
CA ILE A 283 4.93 25.12 -0.34
C ILE A 283 6.39 25.55 -0.15
N ASN A 284 6.66 26.85 -0.20
CA ASN A 284 7.99 27.38 0.08
C ASN A 284 8.44 27.06 1.50
N LEU A 285 7.54 27.19 2.48
CA LEU A 285 7.80 26.81 3.87
C LEU A 285 8.15 25.32 4.01
N ALA A 286 7.35 24.43 3.42
CA ALA A 286 7.61 22.99 3.42
C ALA A 286 8.96 22.64 2.76
N ASN A 287 9.29 23.29 1.64
CA ASN A 287 10.57 23.09 0.95
C ASN A 287 11.78 23.54 1.78
N ASN A 288 11.64 24.59 2.60
CA ASN A 288 12.72 25.06 3.49
C ASN A 288 13.09 24.03 4.56
N PHE A 289 12.15 23.18 5.00
CA PHE A 289 12.43 22.10 5.95
C PHE A 289 13.15 20.90 5.32
N SER A 290 13.13 20.74 3.99
CA SER A 290 13.72 19.58 3.30
C SER A 290 15.06 19.87 2.61
N HIS A 291 15.42 21.13 2.42
CA HIS A 291 16.59 21.55 1.65
C HIS A 291 17.42 22.55 2.45
N ASP A 292 18.75 22.52 2.31
CA ASP A 292 19.64 23.53 2.88
C ASP A 292 19.55 24.84 2.06
N THR A 293 18.43 25.55 2.20
CA THR A 293 18.16 26.81 1.48
C THR A 293 18.76 28.04 2.16
N GLY A 294 19.47 27.85 3.29
CA GLY A 294 19.99 28.95 4.12
C GLY A 294 18.91 29.75 4.87
N SER A 295 17.64 29.34 4.78
CA SER A 295 16.52 29.99 5.47
C SER A 295 16.41 29.51 6.92
N GLU A 296 16.14 30.42 7.86
CA GLU A 296 15.90 30.07 9.26
C GLU A 296 14.62 29.24 9.39
N CYS A 297 14.76 28.00 9.85
CA CYS A 297 13.66 27.13 10.23
C CYS A 297 13.55 27.12 11.75
N ASP A 298 12.40 27.53 12.27
CA ASP A 298 12.16 27.66 13.70
C ASP A 298 10.90 26.89 14.12
N LYS A 299 10.67 26.74 15.43
CA LYS A 299 9.52 25.99 15.94
C LYS A 299 8.18 26.63 15.54
N LYS A 300 8.14 27.95 15.36
CA LYS A 300 6.92 28.67 14.95
C LYS A 300 6.52 28.29 13.52
N ASN A 301 7.48 28.30 12.61
CA ASN A 301 7.31 27.84 11.23
C ASN A 301 6.89 26.37 11.17
N LEU A 302 7.42 25.54 12.08
CA LEU A 302 7.05 24.14 12.19
C LEU A 302 5.58 23.95 12.58
N ILE A 303 5.10 24.71 13.58
CA ILE A 303 3.69 24.71 14.01
C ILE A 303 2.77 25.15 12.87
N ILE A 304 3.13 26.23 12.14
CA ILE A 304 2.34 26.70 10.99
C ILE A 304 2.20 25.61 9.92
N LEU A 305 3.28 24.89 9.62
CA LEU A 305 3.25 23.80 8.65
C LEU A 305 2.41 22.62 9.14
N PHE A 306 2.51 22.29 10.44
CA PHE A 306 1.68 21.26 11.06
C PHE A 306 0.19 21.59 10.98
N ASP A 307 -0.21 22.81 11.36
CA ASP A 307 -1.61 23.25 11.35
C ASP A 307 -2.21 23.15 9.94
N LEU A 308 -1.44 23.51 8.90
CA LEU A 308 -1.87 23.34 7.52
C LEU A 308 -2.10 21.86 7.17
N ALA A 309 -1.14 20.99 7.52
CA ALA A 309 -1.24 19.57 7.22
C ALA A 309 -2.43 18.92 7.93
N HIS A 310 -2.68 19.30 9.18
CA HIS A 310 -3.83 18.85 9.96
C HIS A 310 -5.15 19.29 9.33
N VAL A 311 -5.30 20.58 9.00
CA VAL A 311 -6.52 21.11 8.37
C VAL A 311 -6.79 20.45 7.02
N LEU A 312 -5.75 20.20 6.22
CA LEU A 312 -5.91 19.51 4.94
C LEU A 312 -6.29 18.04 5.12
N TYR A 313 -5.71 17.36 6.11
CA TYR A 313 -6.10 16.00 6.49
C TYR A 313 -7.57 15.92 6.89
N GLU A 314 -8.04 16.81 7.78
CA GLU A 314 -9.44 16.86 8.21
C GLU A 314 -10.38 17.07 7.02
N LYS A 315 -10.08 18.02 6.13
CA LYS A 315 -10.88 18.26 4.92
C LYS A 315 -10.91 17.06 3.97
N ILE A 316 -9.78 16.37 3.79
CA ILE A 316 -9.70 15.15 2.97
C ILE A 316 -10.58 14.07 3.59
N GLN A 317 -10.44 13.85 4.89
CA GLN A 317 -11.22 12.86 5.63
C GLN A 317 -12.72 13.15 5.56
N GLU A 318 -13.14 14.39 5.81
CA GLU A 318 -14.53 14.83 5.73
C GLU A 318 -15.14 14.56 4.35
N ARG A 319 -14.44 14.91 3.26
CA ARG A 319 -14.95 14.69 1.91
C ARG A 319 -15.02 13.22 1.54
N MET A 320 -14.02 12.43 1.93
CA MET A 320 -14.01 10.98 1.67
C MET A 320 -15.12 10.26 2.42
N VAL A 321 -15.42 10.67 3.68
CA VAL A 321 -16.57 10.16 4.44
C VAL A 321 -17.89 10.53 3.76
N GLN A 322 -18.07 11.80 3.35
CA GLN A 322 -19.30 12.24 2.67
C GLN A 322 -19.55 11.50 1.35
N THR A 323 -18.49 11.23 0.58
CA THR A 323 -18.61 10.49 -0.69
C THR A 323 -19.08 9.05 -0.45
N ASP A 324 -18.67 8.43 0.66
CA ASP A 324 -19.06 7.07 1.00
C ASP A 324 -20.52 6.95 1.45
N GLU A 325 -21.11 8.01 2.02
CA GLU A 325 -22.53 8.05 2.41
C GLU A 325 -23.46 8.22 1.19
N GLU A 326 -22.95 8.68 0.05
CA GLU A 326 -23.70 8.90 -1.18
C GLU A 326 -23.74 7.66 -2.11
N ILE A 327 -22.92 6.64 -1.83
CA ILE A 327 -22.79 5.38 -2.58
C ILE A 327 -23.47 4.25 -1.80
#